data_AF-A0A814JSI9-F1
#
_entry.id   AF-A0A814JSI9-F1
#
_cell.length_a   1.000
_cell.length_b   1.000
_cell.length_c   1.000
_cell.angle_alpha   90.00
_cell.angle_beta   90.00
_cell.angle_gamma   90.00
#
_symmetry.space_group_name_H-M   'P 1'
#
loop_
_entity.id
_entity.type
_entity.pdbx_description
1 polymer ?
#
loop_
_entity_poly.entity_id
_entity_poly.type
_entity_poly.pdbx_seq_one_letter_code
_entity_poly.pdbx_strand_id
1 'polypeptide(L)'
;MENDILHNKFMKHIQALTLCYDQKAKRRVGAPSYHEQIPELVQAAQNVLELNAIGADNHRRTDEVRYNGLSTKELKAAIINHLKDQYPQIKNISESTIRHLMLPPCSNRKAAIYYKSKIIGKVVSKRNSRPSSINNDSHFASAQIRLR
;
A
#
# COMPACT_ATOMS: atom_id res chain seq x y z
N MET A 1 24.25 -57.63 -21.30
CA MET A 1 24.73 -57.30 -19.94
C MET A 1 25.28 -55.88 -19.83
N GLU A 2 26.09 -55.36 -20.77
CA GLU A 2 26.61 -53.97 -20.68
C GLU A 2 25.54 -52.87 -20.83
N ASN A 3 24.51 -53.09 -21.67
CA ASN A 3 23.43 -52.13 -21.87
C ASN A 3 22.58 -51.89 -20.61
N ASP A 4 22.38 -52.91 -19.78
CA ASP A 4 21.59 -52.81 -18.54
C ASP A 4 22.33 -52.00 -17.45
N ILE A 5 23.66 -52.01 -17.49
CA ILE A 5 24.52 -51.27 -16.57
C ILE A 5 24.48 -49.77 -16.91
N LEU A 6 24.57 -49.44 -18.20
CA LEU A 6 24.46 -48.06 -18.69
C LEU A 6 23.07 -47.48 -18.40
N HIS A 7 22.01 -48.26 -18.63
CA HIS A 7 20.64 -47.84 -18.35
C HIS A 7 20.42 -47.55 -16.85
N ASN A 8 20.91 -48.43 -15.97
CA ASN A 8 20.81 -48.22 -14.52
C ASN A 8 21.59 -46.98 -14.06
N LYS A 9 22.78 -46.73 -14.64
CA LYS A 9 23.59 -45.56 -14.29
C LYS A 9 22.92 -44.26 -14.74
N PHE A 10 22.28 -44.28 -15.92
CA PHE A 10 21.50 -43.16 -16.44
C PHE A 10 20.26 -42.87 -15.59
N MET A 11 19.51 -43.90 -15.20
CA MET A 11 18.32 -43.74 -14.35
C MET A 11 18.65 -43.23 -12.94
N LYS A 12 19.76 -43.68 -12.34
CA LYS A 12 20.26 -43.12 -11.08
C LYS A 12 20.65 -41.65 -11.21
N HIS A 13 21.23 -41.26 -12.34
CA HIS A 13 21.60 -39.86 -12.59
C HIS A 13 20.37 -38.97 -12.78
N ILE A 14 19.34 -39.44 -13.50
CA ILE A 14 18.05 -38.74 -13.61
C ILE A 14 17.43 -38.58 -12.23
N GLN A 15 17.31 -39.66 -11.43
CA GLN A 15 16.75 -39.57 -10.08
C GLN A 15 17.50 -38.58 -9.18
N ALA A 16 18.83 -38.54 -9.25
CA ALA A 16 19.65 -37.59 -8.52
C ALA A 16 19.40 -36.14 -8.97
N LEU A 17 19.22 -35.90 -10.27
CA LEU A 17 18.87 -34.58 -10.82
C LEU A 17 17.47 -34.15 -10.40
N THR A 18 16.48 -35.06 -10.39
CA THR A 18 15.11 -34.77 -9.93
C THR A 18 15.09 -34.41 -8.45
N LEU A 19 15.80 -35.16 -7.60
CA LEU A 19 15.98 -34.87 -6.18
C LEU A 19 16.67 -33.51 -5.94
N CYS A 20 17.62 -33.13 -6.80
CA CYS A 20 18.30 -31.85 -6.71
C CYS A 20 17.42 -30.67 -7.19
N TYR A 21 16.51 -30.91 -8.16
CA TYR A 21 15.57 -29.90 -8.66
C TYR A 21 14.42 -29.62 -7.69
N ASP A 22 13.92 -30.65 -6.99
CA ASP A 22 12.94 -30.51 -5.91
C ASP A 22 13.53 -29.86 -4.64
N GLN A 23 14.86 -29.88 -4.51
CA GLN A 23 15.60 -29.15 -3.48
C GLN A 23 15.88 -27.68 -3.86
N LYS A 24 15.17 -27.09 -4.84
CA LYS A 24 15.02 -25.63 -4.91
C LYS A 24 14.39 -25.16 -3.60
N ALA A 25 15.27 -24.81 -2.66
CA ALA A 25 14.99 -24.50 -1.28
C ALA A 25 13.63 -23.83 -1.12
N LYS A 26 12.67 -24.53 -0.51
CA LYS A 26 11.43 -23.91 -0.01
C LYS A 26 11.88 -22.69 0.80
N ARG A 27 11.69 -21.49 0.24
CA ARG A 27 12.08 -20.24 0.90
C ARG A 27 11.48 -20.31 2.30
N ARG A 28 12.31 -20.20 3.34
CA ARG A 28 11.81 -20.16 4.72
C ARG A 28 10.74 -19.09 4.77
N VAL A 29 9.53 -19.46 5.19
CA VAL A 29 8.43 -18.52 5.33
C VAL A 29 8.91 -17.47 6.33
N GLY A 30 9.06 -16.22 5.87
CA GLY A 30 9.50 -15.12 6.71
C GLY A 30 8.48 -14.87 7.83
N ALA A 31 8.86 -14.07 8.81
CA ALA A 31 7.92 -13.63 9.84
C ALA A 31 6.66 -13.03 9.17
N PRO A 32 5.45 -13.34 9.68
CA PRO A 32 4.23 -12.74 9.17
C PRO A 32 4.33 -11.22 9.30
N SER A 33 3.77 -10.51 8.36
CA SER A 33 3.84 -9.05 8.36
C SER A 33 2.84 -8.43 9.33
N TYR A 34 3.06 -7.18 9.74
CA TYR A 34 2.26 -6.54 10.80
C TYR A 34 0.75 -6.57 10.58
N HIS A 35 0.28 -6.39 9.34
CA HIS A 35 -1.16 -6.46 9.03
C HIS A 35 -1.76 -7.87 9.10
N GLU A 36 -0.93 -8.93 9.06
CA GLU A 36 -1.37 -10.32 9.26
C GLU A 36 -1.37 -10.66 10.75
N GLN A 37 -0.45 -10.06 11.52
CA GLN A 37 -0.42 -10.20 12.98
C GLN A 37 -1.51 -9.37 13.68
N ILE A 38 -1.85 -8.21 13.12
CA ILE A 38 -2.81 -7.25 13.67
C ILE A 38 -3.74 -6.80 12.53
N PRO A 39 -4.81 -7.54 12.24
CA PRO A 39 -5.76 -7.21 11.19
C PRO A 39 -6.40 -5.83 11.40
N GLU A 40 -6.64 -5.44 12.65
CA GLU A 40 -7.28 -4.17 13.04
C GLU A 40 -6.41 -2.96 12.68
N LEU A 41 -5.11 -3.14 12.41
CA LEU A 41 -4.20 -2.07 12.04
C LEU A 41 -4.66 -1.35 10.78
N VAL A 42 -5.08 -2.11 9.77
CA VAL A 42 -5.54 -1.54 8.49
C VAL A 42 -6.84 -0.76 8.70
N GLN A 43 -7.77 -1.32 9.49
CA GLN A 43 -9.05 -0.67 9.81
C GLN A 43 -8.84 0.62 10.60
N ALA A 44 -7.99 0.59 11.63
CA ALA A 44 -7.66 1.76 12.43
C ALA A 44 -7.07 2.88 11.56
N ALA A 45 -6.18 2.53 10.64
CA ALA A 45 -5.61 3.50 9.71
C ALA A 45 -6.65 4.08 8.74
N GLN A 46 -7.56 3.26 8.22
CA GLN A 46 -8.65 3.71 7.34
C GLN A 46 -9.59 4.65 8.08
N ASN A 47 -10.01 4.31 9.30
CA ASN A 47 -10.89 5.15 10.12
C ASN A 47 -10.27 6.53 10.38
N VAL A 48 -8.97 6.57 10.73
CA VAL A 48 -8.26 7.85 10.95
C VAL A 48 -8.23 8.68 9.66
N LEU A 49 -7.97 8.06 8.51
CA LEU A 49 -7.97 8.75 7.23
C LEU A 49 -9.35 9.28 6.86
N GLU A 50 -10.42 8.52 7.09
CA GLU A 50 -11.79 8.93 6.81
C GLU A 50 -12.23 10.11 7.67
N LEU A 51 -11.94 10.08 8.98
CA LEU A 51 -12.24 11.19 9.89
C LEU A 51 -11.54 12.49 9.46
N ASN A 52 -10.28 12.38 9.03
CA ASN A 52 -9.50 13.53 8.59
C ASN A 52 -9.81 13.96 7.14
N ALA A 53 -10.38 13.08 6.32
CA ALA A 53 -10.74 13.38 4.94
C ALA A 53 -11.85 14.45 4.86
N ILE A 54 -12.82 14.41 5.77
CA ILE A 54 -13.91 15.40 5.82
C ILE A 54 -13.36 16.80 6.16
N GLY A 55 -12.49 16.88 7.17
CA GLY A 55 -11.83 18.13 7.54
C GLY A 55 -10.96 18.68 6.40
N ALA A 56 -10.17 17.82 5.76
CA ALA A 56 -9.35 18.21 4.61
C ALA A 56 -10.20 18.68 3.41
N ASP A 57 -11.38 18.08 3.16
CA ASP A 57 -12.28 18.53 2.09
C ASP A 57 -12.91 19.89 2.42
N ASN A 58 -13.30 20.11 3.67
CA ASN A 58 -13.86 21.39 4.11
C ASN A 58 -12.84 22.53 4.02
N HIS A 59 -11.59 22.33 4.46
CA HIS A 59 -10.54 23.34 4.35
C HIS A 59 -10.17 23.67 2.89
N ARG A 60 -10.17 22.66 2.01
CA ARG A 60 -9.97 22.90 0.56
C ARG A 60 -11.07 23.76 -0.05
N ARG A 61 -12.27 23.77 0.51
CA ARG A 61 -13.39 24.61 0.02
C ARG A 61 -13.27 26.05 0.49
N THR A 62 -12.59 26.30 1.61
CA THR A 62 -12.46 27.63 2.22
C THR A 62 -11.16 28.34 1.85
N ASP A 63 -10.32 27.75 0.99
CA ASP A 63 -8.98 28.26 0.61
C ASP A 63 -8.07 28.58 1.81
N GLU A 64 -8.32 27.94 2.95
CA GLU A 64 -7.46 28.05 4.12
C GLU A 64 -6.18 27.25 3.88
N VAL A 65 -5.11 27.96 3.53
CA VAL A 65 -3.77 27.46 3.16
C VAL A 65 -3.09 26.59 4.23
N ARG A 66 -3.71 26.36 5.40
CA ARG A 66 -3.02 25.83 6.59
C ARG A 66 -3.14 24.33 6.82
N TYR A 67 -4.01 23.58 6.13
CA TYR A 67 -4.20 22.15 6.43
C TYR A 67 -4.18 21.25 5.17
N ASN A 68 -3.02 20.64 4.92
CA ASN A 68 -2.73 19.86 3.70
C ASN A 68 -3.05 18.35 3.80
N GLY A 69 -3.65 17.92 4.91
CA GLY A 69 -3.98 16.52 5.17
C GLY A 69 -3.12 15.88 6.26
N LEU A 70 -3.26 14.57 6.41
CA LEU A 70 -2.63 13.81 7.49
C LEU A 70 -1.23 13.31 7.08
N SER A 71 -0.21 13.65 7.86
CA SER A 71 1.14 13.11 7.68
C SER A 71 1.24 11.66 8.14
N THR A 72 2.24 10.92 7.65
CA THR A 72 2.50 9.54 8.11
C THR A 72 2.83 9.49 9.61
N LYS A 73 3.41 10.55 10.17
CA LYS A 73 3.73 10.66 11.61
C LYS A 73 2.46 10.77 12.46
N GLU A 74 1.52 11.61 12.04
CA GLU A 74 0.22 11.75 12.72
C GLU A 74 -0.60 10.48 12.59
N LEU A 75 -0.61 9.86 11.40
CA LEU A 75 -1.27 8.58 11.18
C LEU A 75 -0.69 7.50 12.11
N LYS A 76 0.63 7.42 12.24
CA LYS A 76 1.31 6.51 13.16
C LYS A 76 0.87 6.73 14.60
N ALA A 77 0.91 7.98 15.06
CA ALA A 77 0.54 8.32 16.44
C ALA A 77 -0.91 7.95 16.73
N ALA A 78 -1.83 8.23 15.79
CA ALA A 78 -3.24 7.88 15.92
C ALA A 78 -3.45 6.34 16.00
N ILE A 79 -2.80 5.57 15.12
CA ILE A 79 -2.89 4.10 15.14
C ILE A 79 -2.35 3.53 16.46
N ILE A 80 -1.19 4.02 16.92
CA ILE A 80 -0.62 3.57 18.20
C ILE A 80 -1.58 3.89 19.34
N ASN A 81 -2.12 5.11 19.40
CA ASN A 81 -3.04 5.49 20.46
C ASN A 81 -4.32 4.65 20.46
N HIS A 82 -4.80 4.24 19.30
CA HIS A 82 -6.00 3.41 19.17
C HIS A 82 -5.77 1.95 19.56
N LEU A 83 -4.59 1.39 19.24
CA LEU A 83 -4.33 -0.05 19.36
C LEU A 83 -3.38 -0.44 20.50
N LYS A 84 -2.70 0.51 21.16
CA LYS A 84 -1.65 0.22 22.17
C LYS A 84 -2.12 -0.65 23.34
N ASP A 85 -3.39 -0.57 23.72
CA ASP A 85 -3.93 -1.27 24.88
C ASP A 85 -4.26 -2.73 24.55
N GLN A 86 -4.67 -3.00 23.30
CA GLN A 86 -4.95 -4.34 22.79
C GLN A 86 -3.68 -5.03 22.27
N TYR A 87 -2.77 -4.26 21.67
CA TYR A 87 -1.58 -4.75 20.98
C TYR A 87 -0.33 -3.97 21.42
N PRO A 88 0.29 -4.30 22.57
CA PRO A 88 1.44 -3.57 23.09
C PRO A 88 2.63 -3.47 22.12
N GLN A 89 2.79 -4.47 21.25
CA GLN A 89 3.82 -4.52 20.22
C GLN A 89 3.70 -3.41 19.16
N ILE A 90 2.53 -2.78 19.01
CA ILE A 90 2.30 -1.69 18.04
C ILE A 90 3.13 -0.46 18.36
N LYS A 91 3.54 -0.25 19.62
CA LYS A 91 4.30 0.93 20.06
C LYS A 91 5.59 1.14 19.26
N ASN A 92 6.18 0.05 18.76
CA ASN A 92 7.44 0.04 18.03
C ASN A 92 7.28 0.09 16.51
N ILE A 93 6.06 0.29 15.99
CA ILE A 93 5.86 0.34 14.54
C ILE A 93 6.63 1.50 13.90
N SER A 94 7.35 1.21 12.82
CA SER A 94 8.08 2.24 12.07
C SER A 94 7.15 3.00 11.13
N GLU A 95 7.48 4.25 10.81
CA GLU A 95 6.76 5.01 9.76
C GLU A 95 6.87 4.32 8.40
N SER A 96 7.99 3.64 8.13
CA SER A 96 8.20 2.89 6.89
C SER A 96 7.22 1.74 6.76
N THR A 97 6.96 1.02 7.86
CA THR A 97 5.96 -0.06 7.90
C THR A 97 4.59 0.47 7.51
N ILE A 98 4.19 1.64 8.03
CA ILE A 98 2.91 2.26 7.70
C ILE A 98 2.88 2.68 6.23
N ARG A 99 3.93 3.34 5.71
CA ARG A 99 4.02 3.68 4.28
C ARG A 99 3.85 2.46 3.38
N HIS A 100 4.53 1.35 3.69
CA HIS A 100 4.40 0.12 2.92
C HIS A 100 2.99 -0.48 2.95
N LEU A 101 2.14 -0.13 3.91
CA LEU A 101 0.74 -0.58 3.93
C LEU A 101 -0.19 0.32 3.12
N MET A 102 0.24 1.54 2.78
CA MET A 102 -0.55 2.49 2.00
C MET A 102 -0.54 2.15 0.50
N LEU A 103 -1.39 2.84 -0.25
CA LEU A 103 -1.33 2.89 -1.71
C LEU A 103 -0.08 3.68 -2.16
N PRO A 104 0.69 3.21 -3.17
CA PRO A 104 1.79 4.00 -3.70
C PRO A 104 1.27 5.30 -4.35
N PRO A 105 1.98 6.44 -4.20
CA PRO A 105 1.57 7.71 -4.81
C PRO A 105 1.72 7.70 -6.34
N CYS A 106 2.70 6.96 -6.86
CA CYS A 106 2.89 6.74 -8.30
C CYS A 106 3.05 5.24 -8.57
N SER A 107 2.02 4.59 -9.08
CA SER A 107 2.04 3.16 -9.42
C SER A 107 3.10 2.79 -10.46
N ASN A 108 3.48 3.74 -11.33
CA ASN A 108 4.38 3.50 -12.45
C ASN A 108 5.87 3.53 -12.07
N ARG A 109 6.20 3.80 -10.80
CA ARG A 109 7.59 3.85 -10.33
C ARG A 109 8.00 2.50 -9.76
N LYS A 110 9.28 2.12 -9.93
CA LYS A 110 9.85 0.90 -9.32
C LYS A 110 9.61 0.80 -7.81
N ALA A 111 9.61 1.94 -7.10
CA ALA A 111 9.35 1.98 -5.67
C ALA A 111 7.91 1.52 -5.27
N ALA A 112 6.97 1.46 -6.21
CA ALA A 112 5.61 0.99 -5.95
C ALA A 112 5.57 -0.47 -5.50
N ILE A 113 6.58 -1.29 -5.85
CA ILE A 113 6.68 -2.70 -5.46
C ILE A 113 6.73 -2.91 -3.93
N TYR A 114 7.13 -1.89 -3.18
CA TYR A 114 7.25 -1.96 -1.73
C TYR A 114 5.93 -1.68 -1.00
N TYR A 115 4.91 -1.22 -1.73
CA TYR A 115 3.60 -0.89 -1.18
C TYR A 115 2.64 -2.08 -1.33
N LYS A 116 1.92 -2.39 -0.25
CA LYS A 116 0.94 -3.48 -0.17
C LYS A 116 -0.48 -3.03 -0.48
N SER A 117 -0.73 -1.72 -0.62
CA SER A 117 -2.03 -1.15 -1.00
C SER A 117 -3.20 -1.61 -0.12
N LYS A 118 -2.96 -1.85 1.18
CA LYS A 118 -3.98 -2.30 2.13
C LYS A 118 -4.81 -1.13 2.68
N ILE A 119 -4.15 0.02 2.86
CA ILE A 119 -4.79 1.26 3.30
C ILE A 119 -5.05 2.12 2.07
N ILE A 120 -6.33 2.28 1.73
CA ILE A 120 -6.77 3.08 0.59
C ILE A 120 -6.79 4.55 1.02
N GLY A 121 -5.73 5.30 0.72
CA GLY A 121 -5.67 6.75 0.97
C GLY A 121 -6.40 7.58 -0.10
N LYS A 122 -7.58 7.15 -0.54
CA LYS A 122 -8.23 7.72 -1.74
C LYS A 122 -9.01 8.97 -1.38
N VAL A 123 -8.64 10.08 -2.01
CA VAL A 123 -9.55 11.22 -2.20
C VAL A 123 -10.47 10.84 -3.34
N VAL A 124 -11.78 10.79 -3.10
CA VAL A 124 -12.77 10.53 -4.15
C VAL A 124 -12.62 11.64 -5.21
N SER A 125 -12.39 11.28 -6.47
CA SER A 125 -12.33 12.26 -7.55
C SER A 125 -13.70 12.92 -7.67
N LYS A 126 -13.79 14.22 -7.36
CA LYS A 126 -15.05 14.95 -7.56
C LYS A 126 -15.26 15.18 -9.06
N ARG A 127 -16.49 14.97 -9.54
CA ARG A 127 -16.94 15.58 -10.80
C ARG A 127 -16.95 17.09 -10.60
N ASN A 128 -16.40 17.86 -11.54
CA ASN A 128 -16.58 19.32 -11.59
C ASN A 128 -18.08 19.61 -11.82
N SER A 129 -18.85 19.68 -10.74
CA SER A 129 -20.29 19.96 -10.77
C SER A 129 -20.61 21.42 -10.44
N ARG A 130 -19.61 22.32 -10.50
CA ARG A 130 -19.89 23.77 -10.43
C ARG A 130 -20.69 24.13 -11.69
N PRO A 131 -21.93 24.62 -11.57
CA PRO A 131 -22.68 25.11 -12.71
C PRO A 131 -21.86 26.22 -13.38
N SER A 132 -21.67 26.13 -14.69
CA SER A 132 -20.97 27.16 -15.49
C SER A 132 -21.61 28.55 -15.39
N SER A 133 -22.84 28.63 -14.89
CA SER A 133 -23.62 29.86 -14.76
C SER A 133 -23.21 30.77 -13.60
N ILE A 134 -22.28 30.37 -12.73
CA ILE A 134 -21.87 31.14 -11.54
C ILE A 134 -20.60 31.99 -11.79
N ASN A 135 -19.85 31.73 -12.86
CA ASN A 135 -18.66 32.52 -13.23
C ASN A 135 -18.90 33.26 -14.55
N ASN A 136 -18.80 34.59 -14.52
CA ASN A 136 -18.80 35.43 -15.74
C ASN A 136 -17.58 35.14 -16.65
N ASP A 137 -16.53 34.49 -16.12
CA ASP A 137 -15.31 34.14 -16.84
C ASP A 137 -15.13 32.61 -17.00
N SER A 138 -16.17 31.92 -17.49
CA SER A 138 -16.10 30.49 -17.82
C SER A 138 -15.00 30.16 -18.85
N HIS A 139 -14.66 31.13 -19.71
CA HIS A 139 -13.56 31.03 -20.67
C HIS A 139 -12.20 30.80 -19.99
N PHE A 140 -11.91 31.47 -18.87
CA PHE A 140 -10.62 31.35 -18.19
C PHE A 140 -10.48 30.02 -17.43
N ALA A 141 -11.58 29.53 -16.84
CA ALA A 141 -11.60 28.25 -16.12
C ALA A 141 -11.46 27.03 -17.05
N SER A 142 -11.93 27.13 -18.29
CA SER A 142 -11.81 26.06 -19.29
C SER A 142 -10.40 25.92 -19.90
N ALA A 143 -9.58 26.97 -19.83
CA ALA A 143 -8.24 27.01 -20.42
C ALA A 143 -7.17 26.23 -19.64
N GLN A 144 -7.38 25.97 -18.34
CA GLN A 144 -6.39 25.27 -17.50
C GLN A 144 -6.36 23.74 -17.68
N ILE A 145 -7.28 23.16 -18.48
CA ILE A 145 -7.32 21.71 -18.75
C ILE A 145 -6.86 21.42 -20.19
N ARG A 146 -5.75 22.04 -20.63
CA ARG A 146 -5.01 21.62 -21.82
C ARG A 146 -3.52 21.91 -21.68
N LEU A 147 -2.84 21.16 -20.82
CA LEU A 147 -1.41 20.95 -20.97
C LEU A 147 -1.15 19.44 -21.00
N ARG A 148 -0.52 19.02 -22.10
CA ARG A 148 -0.14 17.65 -22.46
C ARG A 148 0.88 17.07 -21.49
#